data_AF-A0AA42B1K0-F1
#
_entry.id   AF-A0AA42B1K0-F1
#
_cell.length_a   1.000
_cell.length_b   1.000
_cell.length_c   1.000
_cell.angle_alpha   90.00
_cell.angle_beta   90.00
_cell.angle_gamma   90.00
#
_symmetry.space_group_name_H-M   'P 1'
#
loop_
_entity.id
_entity.type
_entity.pdbx_description
1 polymer ?
#
loop_
_entity_poly.entity_id
_entity_poly.type
_entity_poly.pdbx_seq_one_letter_code
_entity_poly.pdbx_strand_id
1 'polypeptide(L)'
;YLRKHDLRLSGTKAVCVQRIQEHWRIKKDGGEKLYPWSSFTINCSGDVCRGDVVKFKQKVYDKFDKVSRNGNLQGKRTIAGRVVKESYGAAKQQHTFTVEVLWCRGLKKLPPLFPLLVKGRNLYRMKTYRQPWDNEAERASVLSEKHKRGSAARLLKATKRASTANG
;
A
#
# COMPACT_ATOMS: atom_id res chain seq x y z
N TYR A 1 -8.33 -23.20 -3.65
CA TYR A 1 -7.57 -22.62 -2.52
C TYR A 1 -7.75 -21.11 -2.39
N LEU A 2 -7.28 -20.28 -3.33
CA LEU A 2 -7.30 -18.82 -3.19
C LEU A 2 -8.70 -18.23 -2.91
N ARG A 3 -9.74 -18.65 -3.66
CA ARG A 3 -11.14 -18.26 -3.41
C ARG A 3 -11.64 -18.62 -2.01
N LYS A 4 -11.29 -19.81 -1.52
CA LYS A 4 -11.69 -20.31 -0.19
C LYS A 4 -11.10 -19.46 0.96
N HIS A 5 -10.03 -18.73 0.71
CA HIS A 5 -9.35 -17.90 1.70
C HIS A 5 -9.43 -16.40 1.36
N ASP A 6 -10.34 -16.00 0.47
CA ASP A 6 -10.53 -14.61 0.02
C ASP A 6 -9.24 -13.93 -0.46
N LEU A 7 -8.34 -14.73 -1.02
CA LEU A 7 -7.06 -14.27 -1.55
C LEU A 7 -7.22 -13.82 -3.00
N ARG A 8 -6.41 -12.83 -3.37
CA ARG A 8 -6.43 -12.22 -4.71
C ARG A 8 -6.07 -13.25 -5.81
N LEU A 9 -6.92 -13.31 -6.83
CA LEU A 9 -6.80 -14.24 -7.98
C LEU A 9 -6.05 -13.66 -9.19
N SER A 10 -5.50 -12.44 -9.09
CA SER A 10 -4.87 -11.79 -10.22
C SER A 10 -3.43 -12.26 -10.44
N GLY A 11 -3.05 -12.41 -11.71
CA GLY A 11 -1.70 -12.75 -12.15
C GLY A 11 -1.68 -14.05 -12.96
N THR A 12 -0.48 -14.53 -13.26
CA THR A 12 -0.27 -15.84 -13.91
C THR A 12 -0.49 -16.97 -12.91
N LYS A 13 -0.58 -18.22 -13.41
CA LYS A 13 -0.65 -19.42 -12.55
C LYS A 13 0.50 -19.47 -11.54
N ALA A 14 1.72 -19.10 -11.96
CA ALA A 14 2.89 -19.04 -11.09
C ALA A 14 2.71 -18.06 -9.92
N VAL A 15 2.20 -16.84 -10.19
CA VAL A 15 1.90 -15.84 -9.15
C VAL A 15 0.85 -16.37 -8.16
N CYS A 16 -0.18 -17.06 -8.68
CA CYS A 16 -1.19 -17.69 -7.82
C CYS A 16 -0.58 -18.77 -6.93
N VAL A 17 0.30 -19.63 -7.45
CA VAL A 17 0.99 -20.66 -6.67
C VAL A 17 1.91 -20.05 -5.61
N GLN A 18 2.73 -19.06 -5.97
CA GLN A 18 3.57 -18.34 -5.02
C GLN A 18 2.75 -17.70 -3.89
N ARG A 19 1.61 -17.09 -4.22
CA ARG A 19 0.70 -16.51 -3.23
C ARG A 19 0.14 -17.57 -2.28
N ILE A 20 -0.17 -18.76 -2.77
CA ILE A 20 -0.59 -19.89 -1.92
C ILE A 20 0.55 -20.26 -0.98
N GLN A 21 1.76 -20.50 -1.49
CA GLN A 21 2.91 -20.88 -0.67
C GLN A 21 3.24 -19.83 0.39
N GLU A 22 3.22 -18.55 0.03
CA GLU A 22 3.46 -17.45 0.95
C GLU A 22 2.38 -17.37 2.04
N HIS A 23 1.11 -17.58 1.69
CA HIS A 23 0.02 -17.63 2.68
C HIS A 23 0.22 -18.78 3.68
N TRP A 24 0.61 -19.97 3.21
CA TRP A 24 0.95 -21.10 4.07
C TRP A 24 2.13 -20.77 5.00
N ARG A 25 3.20 -20.18 4.45
CA ARG A 25 4.40 -19.81 5.21
C ARG A 25 4.07 -18.79 6.31
N ILE A 26 3.29 -17.75 6.00
CA ILE A 26 2.86 -16.75 6.98
C ILE A 26 1.99 -17.38 8.07
N LYS A 27 1.11 -18.33 7.72
CA LYS A 27 0.28 -19.05 8.70
C LYS A 27 1.09 -19.97 9.61
N LYS A 28 2.12 -20.64 9.07
CA LYS A 28 2.94 -21.60 9.80
C LYS A 28 3.99 -20.91 10.68
N ASP A 29 4.78 -20.01 10.10
CA ASP A 29 5.96 -19.42 10.76
C ASP A 29 5.66 -18.08 11.43
N GLY A 30 4.51 -17.47 11.13
CA GLY A 30 4.13 -16.15 11.60
C GLY A 30 4.70 -15.02 10.73
N GLY A 31 3.86 -14.08 10.32
CA GLY A 31 4.29 -12.98 9.45
C GLY A 31 5.38 -12.10 10.05
N GLU A 32 5.33 -11.83 11.37
CA GLU A 32 6.36 -11.03 12.05
C GLU A 32 7.72 -11.73 12.11
N LYS A 33 7.76 -13.07 12.09
CA LYS A 33 9.02 -13.83 12.02
C LYS A 33 9.66 -13.72 10.64
N LEU A 34 8.83 -13.78 9.59
CA LEU A 34 9.27 -13.67 8.19
C LEU A 34 9.66 -12.24 7.81
N TYR A 35 8.96 -11.26 8.38
CA TYR A 35 9.16 -9.84 8.11
C TYR A 35 9.33 -9.09 9.44
N PRO A 36 10.51 -9.23 10.09
CA PRO A 36 10.72 -8.70 11.44
C PRO A 36 10.71 -7.19 11.48
N TRP A 37 10.27 -6.63 12.60
CA TRP A 37 10.11 -5.18 12.77
C TRP A 37 11.40 -4.39 12.51
N SER A 38 12.55 -4.98 12.89
CA SER A 38 13.90 -4.44 12.74
C SER A 38 14.36 -4.34 11.29
N SER A 39 13.81 -5.14 10.37
CA SER A 39 14.19 -5.10 8.95
C SER A 39 13.69 -3.86 8.21
N PHE A 40 12.72 -3.13 8.77
CA PHE A 40 12.18 -1.91 8.19
C PHE A 40 13.00 -0.70 8.62
N THR A 41 14.18 -0.53 8.02
CA THR A 41 15.20 0.44 8.43
C THR A 41 15.12 1.76 7.66
N ILE A 42 14.59 1.76 6.43
CA ILE A 42 14.66 2.91 5.53
C ILE A 42 13.34 3.70 5.56
N ASN A 43 13.39 4.99 5.93
CA ASN A 43 12.23 5.87 5.80
C ASN A 43 11.96 6.17 4.32
N CYS A 44 10.74 5.91 3.86
CA CYS A 44 10.30 6.11 2.47
C CYS A 44 9.01 6.93 2.39
N SER A 45 8.76 7.79 3.39
CA SER A 45 7.57 8.65 3.41
C SER A 45 7.56 9.58 2.19
N GLY A 46 6.58 9.44 1.30
CA GLY A 46 6.52 10.14 0.01
C GLY A 46 6.94 9.26 -1.19
N ASP A 47 7.88 8.35 -0.95
CA ASP A 47 8.60 7.62 -1.98
C ASP A 47 8.30 6.12 -2.02
N VAL A 48 7.19 5.69 -1.43
CA VAL A 48 6.73 4.31 -1.58
C VAL A 48 6.36 4.06 -3.04
N CYS A 49 6.80 2.92 -3.57
CA CYS A 49 6.56 2.48 -4.93
C CYS A 49 6.13 1.01 -4.98
N ARG A 50 5.70 0.54 -6.16
CA ARG A 50 5.32 -0.86 -6.36
C ARG A 50 6.52 -1.77 -6.09
N GLY A 51 6.30 -2.86 -5.36
CA GLY A 51 7.34 -3.81 -4.96
C GLY A 51 7.85 -3.59 -3.55
N ASP A 52 7.75 -2.37 -3.00
CA ASP A 52 8.21 -2.08 -1.64
C ASP A 52 7.48 -2.97 -0.61
N VAL A 53 8.25 -3.55 0.30
CA VAL A 53 7.72 -4.15 1.53
C VAL A 53 7.78 -3.09 2.62
N VAL A 54 6.63 -2.57 3.01
CA VAL A 54 6.49 -1.39 3.86
C VAL A 54 5.87 -1.71 5.21
N LYS A 55 6.26 -0.94 6.23
CA LYS A 55 5.68 -0.89 7.57
C LYS A 55 5.18 0.53 7.84
N PHE A 56 3.90 0.65 8.18
CA PHE A 56 3.28 1.93 8.50
C PHE A 56 2.22 1.79 9.59
N LYS A 57 1.94 2.90 10.29
CA LYS A 57 0.86 3.00 11.25
C LYS A 57 -0.41 3.52 10.56
N GLN A 58 -1.55 3.00 10.93
CA GLN A 58 -2.86 3.43 10.44
C GLN A 58 -3.79 3.72 11.63
N LYS A 59 -4.52 4.84 11.56
CA LYS A 59 -5.61 5.11 12.50
C LYS A 59 -6.81 4.21 12.21
N VAL A 60 -7.36 3.60 13.25
CA VAL A 60 -8.53 2.72 13.19
C VAL A 60 -9.71 3.47 13.76
N TYR A 61 -10.80 3.51 13.00
CA TYR A 61 -12.05 4.18 13.37
C TYR A 61 -13.15 3.13 13.52
N ASP A 62 -14.08 3.32 14.46
CA ASP A 62 -15.12 2.32 14.69
C ASP A 62 -16.17 2.30 13.58
N LYS A 63 -16.80 3.45 13.40
CA LYS A 63 -17.89 3.74 12.47
C LYS A 63 -17.58 5.08 11.79
N PHE A 64 -16.59 5.08 10.91
CA PHE A 64 -16.28 6.30 10.15
C PHE A 64 -17.40 6.55 9.15
N ASP A 65 -18.26 7.51 9.45
CA ASP A 65 -19.25 7.98 8.52
C ASP A 65 -18.55 8.85 7.46
N LYS A 66 -18.68 8.42 6.20
CA LYS A 66 -18.07 9.10 5.05
C LYS A 66 -18.72 10.45 4.78
N VAL A 67 -19.98 10.64 5.17
CA VAL A 67 -20.79 11.84 4.94
C VAL A 67 -20.42 12.90 5.97
N SER A 68 -20.56 12.60 7.26
CA SER A 68 -20.18 13.54 8.33
C SER A 68 -18.67 13.69 8.51
N ARG A 69 -17.85 12.81 7.91
CA ARG A 69 -16.40 12.68 8.12
C ARG A 69 -16.03 12.50 9.61
N ASN A 70 -17.00 12.13 10.43
CA ASN A 70 -16.83 11.88 11.84
C ASN A 70 -16.77 10.38 12.08
N GLY A 71 -15.90 10.00 13.01
CA GLY A 71 -15.76 8.64 13.45
C GLY A 71 -14.90 8.64 14.70
N ASN A 72 -15.35 7.91 15.71
CA ASN A 72 -14.60 7.80 16.95
C ASN A 72 -13.29 7.05 16.65
N LEU A 73 -12.18 7.72 16.96
CA LEU A 73 -10.85 7.14 16.84
C LEU A 73 -10.72 6.05 17.89
N GLN A 74 -10.74 4.78 17.47
CA GLN A 74 -10.52 3.66 18.39
C GLN A 74 -9.05 3.47 18.73
N GLY A 75 -8.14 3.86 17.83
CA GLY A 75 -6.71 3.80 18.09
C GLY A 75 -5.89 3.67 16.83
N LYS A 76 -4.77 2.95 16.95
CA LYS A 76 -3.80 2.76 15.87
C LYS A 76 -3.50 1.28 15.68
N ARG A 77 -3.26 0.87 14.44
CA ARG A 77 -2.67 -0.42 14.09
C ARG A 77 -1.39 -0.23 13.30
N THR A 78 -0.46 -1.16 13.41
CA THR A 78 0.74 -1.21 12.57
C THR A 78 0.58 -2.34 11.57
N ILE A 79 0.88 -2.06 10.32
CA ILE A 79 0.73 -2.99 9.21
C ILE A 79 2.08 -3.10 8.53
N ALA A 80 2.52 -4.33 8.30
CA ALA A 80 3.52 -4.62 7.29
C ALA A 80 2.83 -5.22 6.06
N GLY A 81 3.25 -4.81 4.87
CA GLY A 81 2.68 -5.34 3.65
C GLY A 81 3.47 -5.00 2.40
N ARG A 82 3.24 -5.76 1.33
CA ARG A 82 3.87 -5.56 0.03
C ARG A 82 2.98 -4.65 -0.84
N VAL A 83 3.57 -3.63 -1.44
CA VAL A 83 2.86 -2.76 -2.38
C VAL A 83 2.74 -3.45 -3.73
N VAL A 84 1.55 -3.93 -4.06
CA VAL A 84 1.32 -4.70 -5.30
C VAL A 84 0.86 -3.85 -6.46
N LYS A 85 0.20 -2.72 -6.18
CA LYS A 85 -0.31 -1.78 -7.18
C LYS A 85 -0.30 -0.37 -6.63
N GLU A 86 -0.08 0.59 -7.51
CA GLU A 86 -0.32 1.99 -7.23
C GLU A 86 -0.89 2.72 -8.45
N SER A 87 -1.75 3.70 -8.19
CA SER A 87 -2.44 4.47 -9.22
C SER A 87 -2.60 5.93 -8.82
N TYR A 88 -2.48 6.81 -9.83
CA TYR A 88 -2.83 8.22 -9.72
C TYR A 88 -4.23 8.44 -10.28
N GLY A 89 -5.20 8.78 -9.44
CA GLY A 89 -6.54 9.12 -9.90
C GLY A 89 -6.55 10.46 -10.64
N ALA A 90 -6.73 10.43 -11.97
CA ALA A 90 -6.65 11.58 -12.87
C ALA A 90 -7.55 12.77 -12.44
N ALA A 91 -8.78 12.50 -12.00
CA ALA A 91 -9.72 13.55 -11.62
C ALA A 91 -9.36 14.24 -10.30
N LYS A 92 -9.00 13.46 -9.27
CA LYS A 92 -8.92 13.94 -7.88
C LYS A 92 -7.48 14.04 -7.33
N GLN A 93 -6.45 13.78 -8.14
CA GLN A 93 -5.04 13.69 -7.70
C GLN A 93 -4.86 12.77 -6.47
N GLN A 94 -5.72 11.74 -6.36
CA GLN A 94 -5.62 10.78 -5.27
C GLN A 94 -4.65 9.69 -5.69
N HIS A 95 -3.47 9.71 -5.07
CA HIS A 95 -2.54 8.59 -5.15
C HIS A 95 -3.03 7.50 -4.20
N THR A 96 -3.29 6.32 -4.75
CA THR A 96 -3.75 5.15 -4.00
C THR A 96 -2.82 3.98 -4.21
N PHE A 97 -2.63 3.21 -3.14
CA PHE A 97 -1.80 2.02 -3.07
C PHE A 97 -2.68 0.83 -2.70
N THR A 98 -2.44 -0.30 -3.34
CA THR A 98 -2.92 -1.60 -2.87
C THR A 98 -1.76 -2.29 -2.19
N VAL A 99 -1.90 -2.50 -0.88
CA VAL A 99 -0.91 -3.16 -0.03
C VAL A 99 -1.47 -4.53 0.35
N GLU A 100 -0.80 -5.61 -0.07
CA GLU A 100 -1.11 -6.95 0.43
C GLU A 100 -0.48 -7.11 1.82
N VAL A 101 -1.32 -7.34 2.84
CA VAL A 101 -0.90 -7.40 4.23
C VAL A 101 -0.04 -8.64 4.48
N LEU A 102 1.11 -8.50 5.12
CA LEU A 102 1.93 -9.64 5.54
C LEU A 102 1.62 -9.98 7.00
N TRP A 103 1.55 -8.95 7.85
CA TRP A 103 1.09 -9.05 9.22
C TRP A 103 0.51 -7.72 9.71
N CYS A 104 -0.31 -7.79 10.76
CA CYS A 104 -0.97 -6.64 11.35
C CYS A 104 -0.96 -6.76 12.87
N ARG A 105 -0.47 -5.71 13.55
CA ARG A 105 -0.46 -5.59 15.01
C ARG A 105 -1.36 -4.45 15.48
N GLY A 106 -2.12 -4.67 16.54
CA GLY A 106 -3.06 -3.69 17.11
C GLY A 106 -4.53 -3.99 16.79
N LEU A 107 -5.36 -2.95 16.80
CA LEU A 107 -6.82 -3.05 16.68
C LEU A 107 -7.28 -3.45 15.26
N LYS A 108 -8.43 -4.13 15.18
CA LYS A 108 -9.05 -4.62 13.93
C LYS A 108 -8.01 -5.27 13.01
N LYS A 109 -7.41 -6.37 13.48
CA LYS A 109 -6.35 -7.10 12.77
C LYS A 109 -6.84 -7.49 11.37
N LEU A 110 -5.98 -7.27 10.37
CA LEU A 110 -6.24 -7.71 9.01
C LEU A 110 -5.67 -9.12 8.80
N PRO A 111 -6.35 -9.97 8.01
CA PRO A 111 -5.82 -11.27 7.68
C PRO A 111 -4.58 -11.15 6.76
N PRO A 112 -3.68 -12.14 6.81
CA PRO A 112 -2.57 -12.23 5.87
C PRO A 112 -3.03 -12.22 4.41
N LEU A 113 -2.24 -11.58 3.57
CA LEU A 113 -2.43 -11.32 2.15
C LEU A 113 -3.73 -10.60 1.77
N PHE A 114 -4.40 -9.97 2.74
CA PHE A 114 -5.55 -9.11 2.48
C PHE A 114 -5.13 -7.89 1.65
N PRO A 115 -5.82 -7.60 0.53
CA PRO A 115 -5.52 -6.43 -0.30
C PRO A 115 -6.10 -5.16 0.34
N LEU A 116 -5.27 -4.41 1.05
CA LEU A 116 -5.64 -3.15 1.67
C LEU A 116 -5.46 -1.97 0.70
N LEU A 117 -6.54 -1.26 0.38
CA LEU A 117 -6.48 -0.01 -0.38
C LEU A 117 -6.22 1.19 0.55
N VAL A 118 -5.10 1.90 0.35
CA VAL A 118 -4.68 3.04 1.17
C VAL A 118 -4.36 4.25 0.29
N LYS A 119 -4.82 5.44 0.68
CA LYS A 119 -4.43 6.69 0.02
C LYS A 119 -3.03 7.09 0.47
N GLY A 120 -2.19 7.62 -0.42
CA GLY A 120 -0.81 8.02 -0.10
C GLY A 120 -0.72 8.96 1.10
N ARG A 121 -1.60 9.98 1.17
CA ARG A 121 -1.69 10.87 2.33
C ARG A 121 -1.96 10.16 3.67
N ASN A 122 -2.62 9.01 3.64
CA ASN A 122 -2.90 8.20 4.84
C ASN A 122 -1.74 7.24 5.12
N LEU A 123 -1.12 6.70 4.07
CA LEU A 123 0.06 5.83 4.17
C LEU A 123 1.21 6.56 4.88
N TYR A 124 1.52 7.78 4.43
CA TYR A 124 2.65 8.58 4.92
C TYR A 124 2.38 9.31 6.23
N ARG A 125 1.12 9.38 6.69
CA ARG A 125 0.68 10.27 7.79
C ARG A 125 1.46 10.08 9.10
N MET A 126 1.91 8.86 9.39
CA MET A 126 2.65 8.53 10.61
C MET A 126 4.02 7.93 10.30
N LYS A 127 4.63 8.40 9.21
CA LYS A 127 5.84 7.86 8.58
C LYS A 127 5.65 6.44 8.05
N THR A 128 6.37 6.13 6.98
CA THR A 128 6.41 4.81 6.38
C THR A 128 7.85 4.37 6.24
N TYR A 129 8.12 3.13 6.65
CA TYR A 129 9.45 2.53 6.55
C TYR A 129 9.38 1.34 5.62
N ARG A 130 10.46 1.03 4.92
CA ARG A 130 10.56 -0.13 4.03
C ARG A 130 11.75 -1.00 4.38
N GLN A 131 11.71 -2.23 3.91
CA GLN A 131 12.89 -3.07 3.78
C GLN A 131 13.76 -2.59 2.60
N PRO A 132 15.08 -2.80 2.64
CA PRO A 132 15.92 -2.68 1.46
C PRO A 132 15.46 -3.66 0.38
N TRP A 133 15.63 -3.28 -0.88
CA TRP A 133 15.49 -4.23 -1.99
C TRP A 133 16.79 -5.01 -2.13
N ASP A 134 16.72 -6.21 -2.69
CA ASP A 134 17.91 -6.96 -3.07
C ASP A 134 18.75 -6.15 -4.08
N ASN A 135 18.09 -5.37 -4.94
CA ASN A 135 18.70 -4.41 -5.85
C ASN A 135 18.04 -3.02 -5.74
N GLU A 136 18.74 -2.07 -5.10
CA GLU A 136 18.25 -0.69 -4.95
C GLU A 136 18.24 0.11 -6.27
N ALA A 137 19.04 -0.28 -7.28
CA ALA A 137 19.02 0.38 -8.58
C ALA A 137 17.71 0.09 -9.35
N GLU A 138 17.22 -1.16 -9.27
CA GLU A 138 15.91 -1.53 -9.79
C GLU A 138 14.80 -0.72 -9.10
N ARG A 139 14.89 -0.57 -7.78
CA ARG A 139 13.95 0.26 -7.04
C ARG A 139 13.98 1.71 -7.52
N ALA A 140 15.15 2.29 -7.72
CA ALA A 140 15.29 3.67 -8.20
C ALA A 140 14.62 3.86 -9.58
N SER A 141 14.76 2.89 -10.48
CA SER A 141 14.08 2.88 -11.77
C SER A 141 12.55 2.89 -11.61
N VAL A 142 12.00 1.97 -10.78
CA VAL A 142 10.56 1.89 -10.51
C VAL A 142 10.01 3.17 -9.86
N LEU A 143 10.76 3.77 -8.93
CA LEU A 143 10.40 5.03 -8.28
C LEU A 143 10.42 6.20 -9.26
N SER A 144 11.41 6.27 -10.15
CA SER A 144 11.51 7.29 -11.20
C SER A 144 10.30 7.24 -12.14
N GLU A 145 9.94 6.04 -12.62
CA GLU A 145 8.77 5.85 -13.48
C GLU A 145 7.46 6.25 -12.80
N LYS A 146 7.31 5.92 -11.51
CA LYS A 146 6.20 6.41 -10.68
C LYS A 146 6.13 7.93 -10.68
N HIS A 147 7.26 8.61 -10.44
CA HIS A 147 7.31 10.07 -10.38
C HIS A 147 7.04 10.73 -11.73
N LYS A 148 7.58 10.20 -12.83
CA LYS A 148 7.26 10.65 -14.20
C LYS A 148 5.76 10.58 -14.47
N ARG A 149 5.15 9.42 -14.20
CA ARG A 149 3.69 9.24 -14.35
C ARG A 149 2.89 10.20 -13.46
N GLY A 150 3.33 10.40 -12.22
CA GLY A 150 2.71 11.37 -11.30
C GLY A 150 2.82 12.81 -11.78
N SER A 151 3.94 13.20 -12.38
CA SER A 151 4.16 14.53 -12.97
C SER A 151 3.30 14.73 -14.23
N ALA A 152 3.25 13.75 -15.13
CA ALA A 152 2.39 13.78 -16.31
C ALA A 152 0.91 13.96 -15.93
N ALA A 153 0.42 13.21 -14.93
CA ALA A 153 -0.95 13.33 -14.44
C ALA A 153 -1.26 14.71 -13.83
N ARG A 154 -0.26 15.36 -13.20
CA ARG A 154 -0.39 16.73 -12.68
C ARG A 154 -0.46 17.76 -13.81
N LEU A 155 0.40 17.62 -14.83
CA LEU A 155 0.43 18.49 -16.00
C LEU A 155 -0.89 18.45 -16.77
N LEU A 156 -1.39 17.25 -17.11
CA LEU A 156 -2.66 17.09 -17.84
C LEU A 156 -3.84 17.79 -17.14
N LYS A 157 -3.86 17.78 -15.80
CA LYS A 157 -4.90 18.48 -15.04
C LYS A 157 -4.72 19.99 -15.03
N ALA A 158 -3.48 20.48 -14.96
CA ALA A 158 -3.20 21.92 -15.05
C ALA A 158 -3.69 22.47 -16.39
N THR A 159 -3.40 21.76 -17.50
CA THR A 159 -3.88 22.12 -18.84
C THR A 159 -5.40 22.11 -18.92
N LYS A 160 -6.08 21.07 -18.39
CA LYS A 160 -7.55 21.02 -18.36
C LYS A 160 -8.19 22.14 -17.53
N ARG A 161 -7.56 22.55 -16.43
CA ARG A 161 -8.03 23.67 -15.60
C ARG A 161 -7.86 25.00 -16.32
N ALA A 162 -6.73 25.21 -16.98
CA ALA A 162 -6.49 26.43 -17.77
C ALA A 162 -7.50 26.55 -18.93
N SER A 163 -7.83 25.44 -19.61
CA SER A 163 -8.80 25.46 -20.70
C SER A 163 -10.25 25.67 -20.25
N THR A 164 -10.61 25.35 -19.00
CA THR A 164 -11.95 25.61 -18.44
C THR A 164 -12.09 26.98 -17.78
N ALA A 165 -10.98 27.68 -17.53
CA ALA A 165 -11.00 29.04 -16.98
C ALA A 165 -11.03 30.13 -18.07
N ASN A 166 -10.70 29.78 -19.32
CA ASN A 166 -10.63 30.69 -20.46
C ASN A 166 -11.82 30.57 -21.43
N GLY A 167 -12.91 29.89 -21.05
CA GLY A 167 -14.14 29.76 -21.82
C GLY A 167 -15.35 29.86 -20.91
#